data_AF-A0A821A8C7-F1
#
_entry.id   AF-A0A821A8C7-F1
#
_cell.length_a   1.000
_cell.length_b   1.000
_cell.length_c   1.000
_cell.angle_alpha   90.00
_cell.angle_beta   90.00
_cell.angle_gamma   90.00
#
_symmetry.space_group_name_H-M   'P 1'
#
loop_
_entity.id
_entity.type
_entity.pdbx_description
1 polymer ?
#
loop_
_entity_poly.entity_id
_entity_poly.type
_entity_poly.pdbx_seq_one_letter_code
_entity_poly.pdbx_strand_id
1 'polypeptide(L)'
;MCDRLCMAFSLKELQALIQLRDAVTTIGPNYVELGTELKPIQTYNALRNSPCPILLSEKHIYDGIPSNSTVLAIMQWGLLLSWEIEDKTKSKYLIANTVNTLTNISHRIAPYIPAIFNSIQQALDWIDFDRIDMNEALKLLENHQQDLVVDLVSNHVFKRSNTGPECIEIICESTIEKSLTNIKSEDDIDMKIIEKHTEDIEQQHENASYQQKK
;
A
#
# COMPACT_ATOMS: atom_id res chain seq x y z
N MET A 1 -5.85 -1.66 -8.20
CA MET A 1 -5.02 -0.70 -7.47
C MET A 1 -4.89 -1.20 -6.03
N CYS A 2 -3.71 -1.12 -5.43
CA CYS A 2 -3.52 -1.51 -4.02
C CYS A 2 -4.04 -0.35 -3.16
N ASP A 3 -5.17 -0.57 -2.48
CA ASP A 3 -5.90 0.49 -1.77
C ASP A 3 -5.75 0.41 -0.25
N ARG A 4 -5.08 -0.64 0.23
CA ARG A 4 -4.84 -0.91 1.65
C ARG A 4 -3.44 -1.46 1.85
N LEU A 5 -2.80 -1.06 2.95
CA LEU A 5 -1.44 -1.50 3.30
C LEU A 5 -1.38 -1.92 4.76
N CYS A 6 -0.42 -2.80 5.07
CA CYS A 6 -0.05 -3.12 6.43
C CYS A 6 1.24 -2.35 6.77
N MET A 7 1.19 -1.56 7.85
CA MET A 7 2.32 -0.83 8.42
C MET A 7 2.51 -1.31 9.87
N ALA A 8 2.93 -2.56 10.02
CA ALA A 8 3.03 -3.23 11.32
C ALA A 8 4.26 -2.81 12.15
N PHE A 9 5.23 -2.12 11.58
CA PHE A 9 6.46 -1.73 12.27
C PHE A 9 6.37 -0.29 12.80
N SER A 10 6.93 -0.08 13.98
CA SER A 10 7.22 1.25 14.50
C SER A 10 8.34 1.93 13.71
N LEU A 11 8.42 3.25 13.82
CA LEU A 11 9.46 4.05 13.15
C LEU A 11 10.88 3.57 13.51
N LYS A 12 11.12 3.24 14.79
CA LYS A 12 12.42 2.75 15.26
C LYS A 12 12.77 1.39 14.67
N GLU A 13 11.79 0.50 14.56
CA GLU A 13 11.98 -0.81 13.92
C GLU A 13 12.27 -0.64 12.43
N LEU A 14 11.57 0.26 11.74
CA LEU A 14 11.85 0.58 10.34
C LEU A 14 13.27 1.11 10.15
N GLN A 15 13.71 2.05 10.99
CA GLN A 15 15.08 2.57 10.94
C GLN A 15 16.11 1.46 11.15
N ALA A 16 15.90 0.58 12.13
CA ALA A 16 16.79 -0.56 12.38
C ALA A 16 16.81 -1.56 11.21
N LEU A 17 15.65 -1.84 10.60
CA LEU A 17 15.55 -2.74 9.45
C LEU A 17 16.25 -2.19 8.21
N ILE A 18 16.17 -0.88 7.97
CA ILE A 18 16.87 -0.22 6.87
C ILE A 18 18.38 -0.27 7.11
N GLN A 19 18.84 0.00 8.34
CA GLN A 19 20.25 -0.12 8.74
C GLN A 19 20.81 -1.52 8.53
N LEU A 20 20.08 -2.56 8.94
CA LEU A 20 20.53 -3.94 8.82
C LEU A 20 20.69 -4.38 7.37
N ARG A 21 19.89 -3.79 6.46
CA ARG A 21 19.91 -4.14 5.04
C ARG A 21 20.93 -3.32 4.25
N ASP A 22 21.21 -2.10 4.69
CA ASP A 22 22.22 -1.25 4.08
C ASP A 22 23.62 -1.60 4.64
N ALA A 23 24.33 -2.50 3.94
CA ALA A 23 25.70 -2.83 4.27
C ALA A 23 26.70 -1.68 3.99
N VAL A 24 26.23 -0.59 3.35
CA VAL A 24 27.05 0.54 2.92
C VAL A 24 27.01 1.69 3.93
N THR A 25 25.87 1.92 4.59
CA THR A 25 25.74 2.95 5.63
C THR A 25 25.58 2.35 7.04
N THR A 26 26.57 2.60 7.91
CA THR A 26 26.51 2.22 9.34
C THR A 26 25.52 3.04 10.16
N ILE A 27 24.94 4.10 9.57
CA ILE A 27 24.00 5.02 10.22
C ILE A 27 22.75 5.01 9.37
N GLY A 28 21.62 4.59 9.96
CA GLY A 28 20.36 4.54 9.22
C GLY A 28 19.78 5.91 8.94
N PRO A 29 18.68 5.95 8.19
CA PRO A 29 18.03 7.21 7.86
C PRO A 29 17.58 7.89 9.15
N ASN A 30 17.97 9.15 9.30
CA ASN A 30 17.41 10.02 10.32
C ASN A 30 15.92 10.21 10.05
N TYR A 31 15.16 10.46 11.13
CA TYR A 31 13.76 10.84 10.99
C TYR A 31 13.65 12.36 10.87
N VAL A 32 12.85 12.83 9.90
CA VAL A 32 12.54 14.26 9.75
C VAL A 32 11.03 14.49 9.65
N GLU A 33 10.55 15.44 10.45
CA GLU A 33 9.17 15.93 10.36
C GLU A 33 9.05 16.96 9.23
N LEU A 34 8.25 16.64 8.21
CA LEU A 34 8.15 17.45 7.00
C LEU A 34 7.06 18.54 7.06
N GLY A 35 6.87 19.17 8.22
CA GLY A 35 5.93 20.29 8.41
C GLY A 35 4.46 19.89 8.60
N THR A 36 4.17 18.59 8.56
CA THR A 36 2.84 18.05 8.86
C THR A 36 2.83 17.52 10.28
N GLU A 37 1.82 17.83 11.11
CA GLU A 37 1.60 17.21 12.43
C GLU A 37 1.18 15.72 12.34
N LEU A 38 1.55 15.05 11.24
CA LEU A 38 1.27 13.64 11.02
C LEU A 38 2.16 12.80 11.92
N LYS A 39 1.53 11.91 12.67
CA LYS A 39 2.23 10.93 13.50
C LYS A 39 2.32 9.60 12.73
N PRO A 40 3.44 8.88 12.84
CA PRO A 40 3.50 7.51 12.33
C PRO A 40 2.40 6.67 12.98
N ILE A 41 1.64 5.95 12.15
CA ILE A 41 0.60 5.04 12.61
C ILE A 41 1.05 3.61 12.32
N GLN A 42 1.23 2.83 13.39
CA GLN A 42 1.30 1.39 13.29
C GLN A 42 -0.13 0.86 13.10
N THR A 43 -0.39 0.23 11.96
CA THR A 43 -1.72 -0.30 11.62
C THR A 43 -1.58 -1.47 10.68
N TYR A 44 -2.43 -2.47 10.84
CA TYR A 44 -2.49 -3.61 9.94
C TYR A 44 -3.47 -3.39 8.78
N ASN A 45 -4.11 -2.21 8.71
CA ASN A 45 -5.13 -1.86 7.72
C ASN A 45 -5.12 -0.36 7.39
N ALA A 46 -3.99 0.13 6.89
CA ALA A 46 -3.85 1.49 6.40
C ALA A 46 -4.74 1.74 5.19
N LEU A 47 -5.33 2.92 5.12
CA LEU A 47 -6.22 3.37 4.04
C LEU A 47 -5.56 4.51 3.26
N ARG A 48 -6.11 4.86 2.09
CA ARG A 48 -5.84 6.16 1.46
C ARG A 48 -5.96 7.29 2.49
N ASN A 49 -5.08 8.27 2.39
CA ASN A 49 -4.86 9.37 3.33
C ASN A 49 -4.28 9.00 4.69
N SER A 50 -3.90 7.74 4.91
CA SER A 50 -3.15 7.39 6.12
C SER A 50 -1.73 7.99 6.06
N PRO A 51 -1.17 8.42 7.19
CA PRO A 51 0.22 8.82 7.29
C PRO A 51 1.12 7.59 7.14
N CYS A 52 1.99 7.60 6.14
CA CYS A 52 2.90 6.52 5.82
C CYS A 52 4.35 6.97 5.97
N PRO A 53 5.22 6.13 6.57
CA PRO A 53 6.65 6.36 6.56
C PRO A 53 7.20 6.12 5.14
N ILE A 54 7.96 7.07 4.63
CA ILE A 54 8.57 7.05 3.30
C ILE A 54 10.06 7.34 3.42
N LEU A 55 10.86 6.56 2.70
CA LEU A 55 12.27 6.81 2.52
C LEU A 55 12.45 7.72 1.29
N LEU A 56 13.15 8.83 1.45
CA LEU A 56 13.45 9.77 0.37
C LEU A 56 14.87 10.31 0.47
N SER A 57 15.32 10.99 -0.58
CA SER A 57 16.59 11.68 -0.59
C SER A 57 16.53 12.92 0.31
N GLU A 58 17.47 13.04 1.25
CA GLU A 58 17.60 14.18 2.15
C GLU A 58 17.86 15.49 1.38
N LYS A 59 18.42 15.40 0.17
CA LYS A 59 18.62 16.54 -0.74
C LYS A 59 17.32 17.23 -1.14
N HIS A 60 16.15 16.57 -1.03
CA HIS A 60 14.85 17.23 -1.24
C HIS A 60 14.45 18.16 -0.09
N ILE A 61 15.15 18.12 1.04
CA ILE A 61 14.85 18.89 2.25
C ILE A 61 15.90 19.97 2.47
N TYR A 62 17.18 19.61 2.34
CA TYR A 62 18.30 20.49 2.64
C TYR A 62 19.21 20.68 1.43
N ASP A 63 19.53 21.95 1.16
CA ASP A 63 20.49 22.30 0.11
C ASP A 63 21.91 21.85 0.48
N GLY A 64 22.67 21.38 -0.51
CA GLY A 64 24.08 20.99 -0.33
C GLY A 64 24.31 19.57 0.22
N ILE A 65 23.25 18.81 0.48
CA ILE A 65 23.34 17.39 0.83
C ILE A 65 23.39 16.53 -0.44
N PRO A 66 24.20 15.45 -0.48
CA PRO A 66 24.22 14.52 -1.62
C PRO A 66 22.89 13.75 -1.73
N SER A 67 22.47 13.43 -2.95
CA SER A 67 21.19 12.76 -3.21
C SER A 67 21.11 11.33 -2.69
N ASN A 68 22.25 10.65 -2.52
CA ASN A 68 22.30 9.32 -1.90
C ASN A 68 22.14 9.34 -0.37
N SER A 69 22.09 10.52 0.28
CA SER A 69 21.72 10.62 1.69
C SER A 69 20.23 10.38 1.83
N THR A 70 19.83 9.52 2.76
CA THR A 70 18.42 9.12 2.94
C THR A 70 17.86 9.56 4.27
N VAL A 71 16.56 9.87 4.24
CA VAL A 71 15.81 10.31 5.41
C VAL A 71 14.45 9.63 5.43
N LEU A 72 13.96 9.30 6.62
CA LEU A 72 12.65 8.75 6.85
C LEU A 72 11.71 9.89 7.22
N ALA A 73 10.63 10.06 6.48
CA ALA A 73 9.62 11.07 6.76
C ALA A 73 8.21 10.50 6.72
N ILE A 74 7.27 11.18 7.38
CA ILE A 74 5.85 10.85 7.26
C ILE A 74 5.23 11.69 6.15
N MET A 75 4.56 11.01 5.22
CA MET A 75 3.78 11.63 4.15
C MET A 75 2.37 11.02 4.12
N GLN A 76 1.40 11.75 3.60
CA GLN A 76 0.04 11.27 3.46
C GLN A 76 -0.11 10.44 2.17
N TRP A 77 -0.74 9.26 2.26
CA TRP A 77 -0.96 8.43 1.08
C TRP A 77 -2.03 9.01 0.14
N GLY A 78 -1.61 9.51 -1.03
CA GLY A 78 -2.49 10.11 -2.04
C GLY A 78 -1.70 10.95 -3.05
N LEU A 79 -2.38 11.46 -4.08
CA LEU A 79 -1.84 12.51 -4.94
C LEU A 79 -2.59 13.81 -4.64
N LEU A 80 -1.84 14.87 -4.37
CA LEU A 80 -2.36 16.23 -4.50
C LEU A 80 -1.37 17.00 -5.37
N LEU A 81 -1.87 17.58 -6.45
CA LEU A 81 -1.04 18.28 -7.41
C LEU A 81 -0.63 19.63 -6.82
N SER A 82 0.55 20.12 -7.18
CA SER A 82 1.13 21.32 -6.55
C SER A 82 0.28 22.59 -6.74
N TRP A 83 -0.59 22.62 -7.75
CA TRP A 83 -1.55 23.70 -8.01
C TRP A 83 -2.89 23.54 -7.28
N GLU A 84 -3.15 22.38 -6.67
CA GLU A 84 -4.34 22.11 -5.84
C GLU A 84 -4.09 22.43 -4.36
N ILE A 85 -2.83 22.70 -3.98
CA ILE A 85 -2.45 22.97 -2.59
C ILE A 85 -2.45 24.47 -2.32
N GLU A 86 -3.48 24.96 -1.62
CA GLU A 86 -3.53 26.35 -1.16
C GLU A 86 -2.43 26.66 -0.12
N ASP A 87 -2.10 25.67 0.73
CA ASP A 87 -1.04 25.77 1.73
C ASP A 87 0.02 24.67 1.54
N LYS A 88 1.09 25.03 0.83
CA LYS A 88 2.23 24.14 0.53
C LYS A 88 2.96 23.61 1.76
N THR A 89 2.70 24.17 2.95
CA THR A 89 3.34 23.74 4.21
C THR A 89 2.60 22.60 4.90
N LYS A 90 1.33 22.33 4.54
CA LYS A 90 0.45 21.49 5.36
C LYS A 90 0.27 20.06 4.91
N SER A 91 0.63 19.71 3.68
CA SER A 91 0.37 18.35 3.20
C SER A 91 1.39 17.91 2.15
N LYS A 92 2.17 16.88 2.49
CA LYS A 92 3.03 16.17 1.53
C LYS A 92 2.38 14.83 1.19
N TYR A 93 2.11 14.62 -0.08
CA TYR A 93 1.37 13.49 -0.61
C TYR A 93 2.29 12.55 -1.37
N LEU A 94 2.06 11.24 -1.25
CA LEU A 94 2.84 10.19 -1.94
C LEU A 94 1.95 9.31 -2.83
N ILE A 95 2.48 8.94 -3.99
CA ILE A 95 1.88 7.91 -4.84
C ILE A 95 2.78 6.68 -4.84
N ALA A 96 2.16 5.50 -4.75
CA ALA A 96 2.84 4.26 -5.07
C ALA A 96 2.71 4.00 -6.58
N ASN A 97 3.84 3.81 -7.26
CA ASN A 97 3.84 3.38 -8.65
C ASN A 97 3.25 1.97 -8.75
N THR A 98 2.54 1.69 -9.85
CA THR A 98 1.95 0.38 -10.11
C THR A 98 2.44 -0.19 -11.43
N VAL A 99 2.63 -1.51 -11.47
CA VAL A 99 3.00 -2.25 -12.67
C VAL A 99 1.90 -3.27 -13.02
N ASN A 100 1.79 -3.63 -14.30
CA ASN A 100 0.88 -4.68 -14.75
C ASN A 100 1.28 -6.01 -14.11
N THR A 101 0.32 -6.80 -13.68
CA THR A 101 0.60 -8.20 -13.32
C THR A 101 1.09 -8.95 -14.56
N LEU A 102 2.17 -9.72 -14.43
CA LEU A 102 2.81 -10.49 -15.52
C LEU A 102 2.62 -12.00 -15.33
N THR A 103 2.01 -12.43 -14.21
CA THR A 103 1.80 -13.85 -13.89
C THR A 103 0.32 -14.22 -13.84
N ASN A 104 -0.02 -15.42 -14.32
CA ASN A 104 -1.40 -15.92 -14.35
C ASN A 104 -2.06 -15.99 -12.97
N ILE A 105 -1.27 -16.12 -11.89
CA ILE A 105 -1.78 -16.15 -10.51
C ILE A 105 -2.14 -14.74 -10.03
N SER A 106 -1.31 -13.74 -10.33
CA SER A 106 -1.53 -12.35 -9.89
C SER A 106 -2.65 -11.66 -10.67
N HIS A 107 -2.85 -11.99 -11.95
CA HIS A 107 -4.00 -11.51 -12.75
C HIS A 107 -5.37 -11.89 -12.16
N ARG A 108 -5.47 -13.02 -11.44
CA ARG A 108 -6.73 -13.44 -10.81
C ARG A 108 -7.06 -12.62 -9.55
N ILE A 109 -6.07 -11.94 -8.97
CA ILE A 109 -6.22 -11.13 -7.75
C ILE A 109 -6.42 -9.65 -8.13
N ALA A 110 -5.55 -9.10 -8.98
CA ALA A 110 -5.67 -7.74 -9.46
C ALA A 110 -4.92 -7.54 -10.80
N PRO A 111 -5.42 -6.66 -11.69
CA PRO A 111 -4.71 -6.33 -12.93
C PRO A 111 -3.41 -5.52 -12.73
N TYR A 112 -3.24 -4.91 -11.55
CA TYR A 112 -2.07 -4.09 -11.21
C TYR A 112 -1.61 -4.38 -9.78
N ILE A 113 -0.29 -4.42 -9.57
CA ILE A 113 0.36 -4.49 -8.26
C ILE A 113 1.24 -3.26 -8.03
N PRO A 114 1.61 -2.94 -6.77
CA PRO A 114 2.65 -1.95 -6.52
C PRO A 114 3.95 -2.34 -7.22
N ALA A 115 4.71 -1.36 -7.70
CA ALA A 115 6.09 -1.59 -8.10
C ALA A 115 6.91 -1.87 -6.83
N ILE A 116 7.50 -3.07 -6.76
CA ILE A 116 8.24 -3.54 -5.58
C ILE A 116 9.71 -3.65 -5.97
N PHE A 117 10.59 -3.09 -5.14
CA PHE A 117 12.02 -3.28 -5.25
C PHE A 117 12.43 -4.55 -4.51
N ASN A 118 13.20 -5.42 -5.16
CA ASN A 118 13.60 -6.71 -4.61
C ASN A 118 14.78 -6.61 -3.63
N SER A 119 15.46 -5.46 -3.59
CA SER A 119 16.56 -5.20 -2.67
C SER A 119 16.56 -3.76 -2.17
N ILE A 120 17.20 -3.53 -1.03
CA ILE A 120 17.41 -2.17 -0.53
C ILE A 120 18.30 -1.37 -1.48
N GLN A 121 19.31 -1.98 -2.11
CA GLN A 121 20.20 -1.30 -3.04
C GLN A 121 19.42 -0.75 -4.24
N GLN A 122 18.47 -1.52 -4.77
CA GLN A 122 17.60 -1.05 -5.84
C GLN A 122 16.72 0.13 -5.40
N ALA A 123 16.22 0.10 -4.16
CA ALA A 123 15.48 1.24 -3.61
C ALA A 123 16.38 2.47 -3.42
N LEU A 124 17.64 2.28 -3.01
CA LEU A 124 18.63 3.36 -2.89
C LEU A 124 19.02 3.93 -4.26
N ASP A 125 19.17 3.08 -5.27
CA ASP A 125 19.39 3.51 -6.66
C ASP A 125 18.22 4.35 -7.18
N TRP A 126 16.98 3.96 -6.85
CA TRP A 126 15.79 4.74 -7.18
C TRP A 126 15.76 6.12 -6.47
N ILE A 127 16.31 6.23 -5.26
CA ILE A 127 16.33 7.47 -4.48
C ILE A 127 17.44 8.42 -4.95
N ASP A 128 18.57 7.89 -5.44
CA ASP A 128 19.77 8.63 -5.85
C ASP A 128 19.61 9.26 -7.26
N PHE A 129 18.71 10.24 -7.35
CA PHE A 129 18.29 10.88 -8.59
C PHE A 129 19.37 11.76 -9.27
N ASP A 130 20.48 12.08 -8.60
CA ASP A 130 21.61 12.73 -9.29
C ASP A 130 22.47 11.72 -10.05
N ARG A 131 22.54 10.47 -9.55
CA ARG A 131 23.35 9.41 -10.16
C ARG A 131 22.56 8.64 -11.22
N ILE A 132 21.30 8.31 -10.93
CA ILE A 132 20.44 7.49 -11.78
C ILE A 132 19.49 8.39 -12.56
N ASP A 133 19.59 8.37 -13.89
CA ASP A 133 18.68 9.14 -14.74
C ASP A 133 17.28 8.52 -14.81
N MET A 134 16.32 9.28 -15.35
CA MET A 134 14.92 8.85 -15.43
C MET A 134 14.72 7.53 -16.20
N ASN A 135 15.43 7.31 -17.30
CA ASN A 135 15.29 6.09 -18.09
C ASN A 135 15.88 4.89 -17.36
N GLU A 136 17.00 5.07 -16.66
CA GLU A 136 17.58 4.03 -15.80
C GLU A 136 16.68 3.71 -14.61
N ALA A 137 16.10 4.73 -13.97
CA ALA A 137 15.14 4.56 -12.89
C ALA A 137 13.92 3.74 -13.34
N LEU A 138 13.35 4.03 -14.52
CA LEU A 138 12.21 3.30 -15.05
C LEU A 138 12.51 1.80 -15.27
N LYS A 139 13.74 1.46 -15.69
CA LYS A 139 14.16 0.05 -15.83
C LYS A 139 14.17 -0.71 -14.50
N LEU A 140 14.35 -0.01 -13.37
CA LEU A 140 14.26 -0.62 -12.04
C LEU A 140 12.84 -1.13 -11.74
N LEU A 141 11.81 -0.54 -12.39
CA LEU A 141 10.41 -0.95 -12.22
C LEU A 141 10.02 -2.16 -13.09
N GLU A 142 10.76 -2.45 -14.16
CA GLU A 142 10.38 -3.42 -15.19
C GLU A 142 10.64 -4.89 -14.80
N ASN A 143 11.51 -5.16 -13.81
CA ASN A 143 12.20 -6.46 -13.71
C ASN A 143 11.73 -7.46 -12.63
N HIS A 144 10.66 -7.24 -11.86
CA HIS A 144 10.59 -7.90 -10.53
C HIS A 144 9.22 -8.40 -10.07
N GLN A 145 8.76 -9.54 -10.59
CA GLN A 145 7.52 -10.20 -10.12
C GLN A 145 7.67 -11.66 -9.67
N GLN A 146 8.88 -12.15 -9.44
CA GLN A 146 9.09 -13.60 -9.32
C GLN A 146 8.88 -14.18 -7.92
N ASP A 147 8.83 -13.37 -6.85
CA ASP A 147 8.86 -13.88 -5.45
C ASP A 147 7.66 -13.46 -4.58
N LEU A 148 6.55 -13.00 -5.16
CA LEU A 148 5.38 -12.63 -4.36
C LEU A 148 4.61 -13.88 -3.92
N VAL A 149 4.54 -14.11 -2.61
CA VAL A 149 3.62 -15.06 -1.98
C VAL A 149 2.33 -14.31 -1.62
N VAL A 150 1.20 -14.88 -2.03
CA VAL A 150 -0.13 -14.33 -1.68
C VAL A 150 -0.91 -15.38 -0.94
N ASP A 151 -1.34 -15.03 0.26
CA ASP A 151 -2.17 -15.86 1.11
C ASP A 151 -3.57 -15.25 1.28
N LEU A 152 -4.56 -16.10 1.54
CA LEU A 152 -5.91 -15.67 1.85
C LEU A 152 -6.00 -15.21 3.31
N VAL A 153 -6.67 -14.08 3.52
CA VAL A 153 -6.92 -13.51 4.85
C VAL A 153 -8.42 -13.38 5.09
N SER A 154 -8.80 -13.17 6.34
CA SER A 154 -10.19 -12.97 6.73
C SER A 154 -10.80 -11.69 6.16
N ASN A 155 -12.09 -11.77 5.83
CA ASN A 155 -12.93 -10.60 5.52
C ASN A 155 -12.97 -9.56 6.65
N HIS A 156 -12.46 -9.90 7.83
CA HIS A 156 -12.20 -8.96 8.92
C HIS A 156 -11.45 -7.70 8.45
N VAL A 157 -10.52 -7.83 7.50
CA VAL A 157 -9.76 -6.69 6.94
C VAL A 157 -10.65 -5.69 6.20
N PHE A 158 -11.80 -6.11 5.66
CA PHE A 158 -12.66 -5.21 4.87
C PHE A 158 -13.30 -4.10 5.69
N LYS A 159 -13.51 -4.30 7.00
CA LYS A 159 -14.03 -3.22 7.86
C LYS A 159 -12.90 -2.24 8.17
N ARG A 160 -13.08 -0.98 7.73
CA ARG A 160 -12.09 0.10 7.84
C ARG A 160 -11.63 0.42 9.26
N SER A 161 -12.48 0.16 10.26
CA SER A 161 -12.15 0.41 11.68
C SER A 161 -11.24 -0.66 12.28
N ASN A 162 -11.07 -1.79 11.60
CA ASN A 162 -10.26 -2.89 12.11
C ASN A 162 -8.81 -2.64 11.72
N THR A 163 -7.94 -2.44 12.71
CA THR A 163 -6.53 -2.07 12.50
C THR A 163 -5.55 -3.02 13.19
N GLY A 164 -6.04 -4.09 13.81
CA GLY A 164 -5.27 -5.08 14.55
C GLY A 164 -4.68 -6.22 13.69
N PRO A 165 -3.78 -7.03 14.25
CA PRO A 165 -3.04 -8.09 13.54
C PRO A 165 -3.94 -9.13 12.88
N GLU A 166 -5.14 -9.36 13.42
CA GLU A 166 -6.19 -10.18 12.81
C GLU A 166 -6.57 -9.78 11.37
N CYS A 167 -6.19 -8.59 10.90
CA CYS A 167 -6.35 -8.17 9.50
C CYS A 167 -5.43 -8.92 8.52
N ILE A 168 -4.31 -9.48 8.99
CA ILE A 168 -3.32 -10.18 8.15
C ILE A 168 -3.18 -11.66 8.52
N GLU A 169 -4.01 -12.16 9.42
CA GLU A 169 -4.01 -13.58 9.78
C GLU A 169 -4.42 -14.45 8.59
N ILE A 170 -3.55 -15.40 8.25
CA ILE A 170 -3.73 -16.31 7.14
C ILE A 170 -4.81 -17.33 7.49
N ILE A 171 -5.77 -17.51 6.57
CA ILE A 171 -6.74 -18.58 6.66
C ILE A 171 -6.12 -19.86 6.10
N CYS A 172 -6.00 -20.89 6.92
CA CYS A 172 -5.63 -22.22 6.46
C CYS A 172 -6.75 -22.83 5.58
N GLU A 173 -6.39 -23.46 4.46
CA GLU A 173 -7.35 -24.08 3.51
C GLU A 173 -8.33 -25.05 4.19
N SER A 174 -7.88 -25.81 5.21
CA SER A 174 -8.75 -26.72 5.96
C SER A 174 -9.93 -26.03 6.68
N THR A 175 -9.82 -24.72 6.96
CA THR A 175 -10.91 -23.91 7.53
C THR A 175 -11.91 -23.50 6.45
N ILE A 176 -11.45 -23.30 5.22
CA ILE A 176 -12.30 -22.98 4.06
C ILE A 176 -13.12 -24.22 3.68
N GLU A 177 -12.50 -25.40 3.62
CA GLU A 177 -13.20 -26.66 3.34
C GLU A 177 -14.28 -26.97 4.38
N LYS A 178 -14.04 -26.69 5.67
CA LYS A 178 -15.05 -26.82 6.74
C LYS A 178 -16.20 -25.83 6.61
N SER A 179 -15.93 -24.65 6.06
CA SER A 179 -16.94 -23.61 5.83
C SER A 179 -17.79 -23.93 4.60
N LEU A 180 -17.18 -24.52 3.56
CA LEU A 180 -17.84 -24.97 2.34
C LEU A 180 -18.63 -26.27 2.53
N THR A 181 -18.15 -27.21 3.35
CA THR A 181 -18.86 -28.47 3.64
C THR A 181 -20.12 -28.29 4.50
N ASN A 182 -20.26 -27.15 5.17
CA ASN A 182 -21.51 -26.75 5.83
C ASN A 182 -22.54 -26.11 4.88
N ILE A 183 -22.18 -25.90 3.61
CA ILE A 183 -23.09 -25.43 2.56
C ILE A 183 -23.54 -26.67 1.79
N LYS A 184 -24.79 -27.10 2.01
CA LYS A 184 -25.36 -28.26 1.34
C LYS A 184 -25.62 -27.90 -0.12
N SER A 185 -24.81 -28.47 -1.02
CA SER A 185 -24.93 -28.50 -2.49
C SER A 185 -24.60 -27.22 -3.28
N GLU A 186 -23.95 -27.41 -4.43
CA GLU A 186 -23.53 -26.36 -5.39
C GLU A 186 -24.70 -25.52 -5.92
N ASP A 187 -25.90 -26.10 -6.05
CA ASP A 187 -27.09 -25.40 -6.55
C ASP A 187 -27.59 -24.29 -5.59
N ASP A 188 -27.23 -24.39 -4.31
CA ASP A 188 -27.64 -23.45 -3.27
C ASP A 188 -26.74 -22.19 -3.24
N ILE A 189 -25.55 -22.28 -3.84
CA ILE A 189 -24.54 -21.20 -3.88
C ILE A 189 -24.91 -20.17 -4.95
N ASP A 190 -25.25 -20.63 -6.16
CA ASP A 190 -25.60 -19.73 -7.26
C ASP A 190 -26.89 -18.97 -6.96
N MET A 191 -27.90 -19.62 -6.38
CA MET A 191 -29.17 -18.95 -6.01
C MET A 191 -28.97 -17.90 -4.91
N LYS A 192 -28.19 -18.19 -3.86
CA LYS A 192 -27.95 -17.21 -2.76
C LYS A 192 -27.07 -16.04 -3.20
N ILE A 193 -26.13 -16.27 -4.11
CA ILE A 193 -25.32 -15.20 -4.70
C ILE A 193 -26.22 -14.31 -5.58
N ILE A 194 -27.10 -14.91 -6.40
CA ILE A 194 -28.04 -14.17 -7.24
C ILE A 194 -29.05 -13.37 -6.41
N GLU A 195 -29.64 -13.95 -5.36
CA GLU A 195 -30.58 -13.26 -4.47
C GLU A 195 -29.92 -12.06 -3.79
N LYS A 196 -28.73 -12.26 -3.21
CA LYS A 196 -27.99 -11.16 -2.57
C LYS A 196 -27.60 -10.06 -3.55
N HIS A 197 -27.19 -10.42 -4.76
CA HIS A 197 -26.85 -9.43 -5.78
C HIS A 197 -28.06 -8.65 -6.27
N THR A 198 -29.24 -9.30 -6.29
CA THR A 198 -30.52 -8.68 -6.67
C THR A 198 -30.98 -7.69 -5.59
N GLU A 199 -30.89 -8.04 -4.31
CA GLU A 199 -31.19 -7.15 -3.19
C GLU A 199 -30.26 -5.92 -3.16
N ASP A 200 -28.96 -6.11 -3.37
CA ASP A 200 -27.99 -5.01 -3.43
C ASP A 200 -28.28 -4.04 -4.60
N ILE A 201 -28.77 -4.56 -5.74
CA ILE A 201 -29.16 -3.75 -6.91
C ILE A 201 -30.46 -2.98 -6.63
N GLU A 202 -31.48 -3.61 -6.05
CA GLU A 202 -32.75 -2.95 -5.71
C GLU A 202 -32.52 -1.82 -4.70
N GLN A 203 -31.67 -2.04 -3.69
CA GLN A 203 -31.35 -1.03 -2.69
C GLN A 203 -30.53 0.12 -3.27
N GLN A 204 -29.68 -0.13 -4.28
CA GLN A 204 -29.01 0.93 -5.03
C GLN A 204 -29.98 1.75 -5.89
N HIS A 205 -30.97 1.11 -6.52
CA HIS A 205 -31.99 1.79 -7.32
C HIS A 205 -32.95 2.66 -6.48
N GLU A 206 -33.35 2.20 -5.29
CA GLU A 206 -34.16 3.01 -4.37
C GLU A 206 -33.38 4.23 -3.86
N ASN A 207 -32.12 4.03 -3.49
CA ASN A 207 -31.25 5.11 -3.03
C ASN A 207 -30.98 6.14 -4.15
N ALA A 208 -30.81 5.71 -5.41
CA ALA A 208 -30.63 6.60 -6.54
C ALA A 208 -31.91 7.40 -6.88
N SER A 209 -33.09 6.77 -6.79
CA SER A 209 -34.38 7.45 -6.98
C SER A 209 -34.68 8.48 -5.90
N TYR A 210 -34.24 8.26 -4.67
CA TYR A 210 -34.43 9.21 -3.56
C TYR A 210 -33.56 10.48 -3.72
N GLN A 211 -32.38 10.35 -4.32
CA GLN A 211 -31.48 11.49 -4.56
C GLN A 211 -31.87 12.36 -5.75
N GLN A 212 -32.72 11.87 -6.67
CA GLN A 212 -33.25 12.67 -7.79
C GLN A 212 -34.53 13.45 -7.44
N LYS A 213 -35.11 13.24 -6.26
CA LYS A 213 -36.32 13.93 -5.77
C LYS A 213 -36.04 15.01 -4.72
N LYS A 214 -34.77 15.31 -4.44
CA LYS A 214 -34.33 16.46 -3.64
C LYS A 214 -33.65 17.49 -4.53
#